data_AF-A0A961K2Y8-F1
#
_entry.id   AF-A0A961K2Y8-F1
#
_cell.length_a   1.000
_cell.length_b   1.000
_cell.length_c   1.000
_cell.angle_alpha   90.00
_cell.angle_beta   90.00
_cell.angle_gamma   90.00
#
_symmetry.space_group_name_H-M   'P 1'
#
loop_
_entity.id
_entity.type
_entity.pdbx_description
1 polymer ?
#
loop_
_entity_poly.entity_id
_entity_poly.type
_entity_poly.pdbx_seq_one_letter_code
_entity_poly.pdbx_strand_id
1 'polypeptide(L)'
;MENGRTVPEYARQPLSAARLRDRDWARATAVALVSGLSGALFYAHTAGHIAGQPPWLVAGLVYAVLIGLTAAVIFRFVPRFGPFLYHTTATRIALASVAALVPDVAHRMTTSPFLNATLIVGGAFLLQALLRARRADTLVGALAYAPAPYRTAQAHARP
;
A
#
# COMPACT_ATOMS: atom_id res chain seq x y z
N MET A 1 8.87 37.51 38.61
CA MET A 1 8.41 38.11 37.34
C MET A 1 9.15 37.41 36.23
N GLU A 2 8.59 36.31 35.74
CA GLU A 2 9.26 35.38 34.84
C GLU A 2 8.68 35.51 33.43
N ASN A 3 9.58 35.71 32.48
CA ASN A 3 9.33 36.15 31.12
C ASN A 3 8.68 35.01 30.30
N GLY A 4 7.35 35.04 30.18
CA GLY A 4 6.58 34.15 29.33
C GLY A 4 6.81 34.44 27.84
N ARG A 5 7.94 34.00 27.29
CA ARG A 5 8.16 33.97 25.84
C ARG A 5 7.29 32.87 25.23
N THR A 6 6.06 33.24 24.86
CA THR A 6 5.21 32.44 23.99
C THR A 6 5.93 32.22 22.67
N VAL A 7 6.38 30.99 22.43
CA VAL A 7 6.99 30.59 21.16
C VAL A 7 5.96 30.86 20.06
N PRO A 8 6.26 31.70 19.06
CA PRO A 8 5.31 32.07 18.02
C PRO A 8 4.81 30.83 17.26
N GLU A 9 3.50 30.68 17.15
CA GLU A 9 2.81 29.53 16.56
C GLU A 9 3.20 29.28 15.09
N TYR A 10 3.65 30.32 14.40
CA TYR A 10 4.19 30.28 13.03
C TYR A 10 5.46 29.43 12.89
N ALA A 11 6.22 29.21 13.98
CA ALA A 11 7.43 28.40 13.98
C ALA A 11 7.16 26.88 14.00
N ARG A 12 5.91 26.44 14.24
CA ARG A 12 5.54 25.01 14.29
C ARG A 12 5.01 24.46 12.95
N GLN A 13 4.65 25.31 11.99
CA GLN A 13 4.01 24.92 10.73
C GLN A 13 4.92 24.43 9.57
N PRO A 14 6.21 24.80 9.42
CA PRO A 14 6.97 24.38 8.24
C PRO A 14 7.45 22.92 8.32
N LEU A 15 7.60 22.37 9.52
CA LEU A 15 8.13 21.01 9.72
C LEU A 15 7.09 19.92 9.41
N SER A 16 5.79 20.20 9.51
CA SER A 16 4.75 19.22 9.19
C SER A 16 4.57 19.04 7.68
N ALA A 17 4.66 20.12 6.90
CA ALA A 17 4.49 20.06 5.44
C ALA A 17 5.66 19.32 4.75
N ALA A 18 6.90 19.56 5.19
CA ALA A 18 8.07 18.86 4.65
C ALA A 18 8.02 17.34 4.94
N ARG A 19 7.69 16.93 6.16
CA ARG A 19 7.58 15.52 6.54
C ARG A 19 6.47 14.77 5.78
N LEU A 20 5.34 15.45 5.51
CA LEU A 20 4.26 14.86 4.71
C LEU A 20 4.72 14.62 3.28
N ARG A 21 5.43 15.58 2.68
CA ARG A 21 6.00 15.47 1.33
C ARG A 21 7.00 14.32 1.22
N ASP A 22 7.93 14.21 2.17
CA ASP A 22 8.94 13.14 2.18
C ASP A 22 8.29 11.76 2.33
N ARG A 23 7.22 11.68 3.14
CA ARG A 23 6.46 10.44 3.29
C ARG A 23 5.79 10.05 1.98
N ASP A 24 5.14 10.97 1.27
CA ASP A 24 4.44 10.63 0.02
C ASP A 24 5.42 10.21 -1.09
N TRP A 25 6.61 10.81 -1.14
CA TRP A 25 7.69 10.35 -2.03
C TRP A 25 8.17 8.95 -1.69
N ALA A 26 8.44 8.67 -0.41
CA ALA A 26 8.85 7.32 0.01
C ALA A 26 7.80 6.26 -0.37
N ARG A 27 6.52 6.60 -0.26
CA ARG A 27 5.41 5.73 -0.63
C ARG A 27 5.30 5.50 -2.14
N ALA A 28 5.44 6.55 -2.94
CA ALA A 28 5.47 6.44 -4.39
C ALA A 28 6.65 5.57 -4.85
N THR A 29 7.83 5.77 -4.27
CA THR A 29 9.03 4.97 -4.55
C THR A 29 8.82 3.50 -4.18
N ALA A 30 8.21 3.21 -3.04
CA ALA A 30 7.90 1.82 -2.66
C ALA A 30 6.95 1.16 -3.67
N VAL A 31 5.89 1.87 -4.10
CA VAL A 31 4.97 1.36 -5.13
C VAL A 31 5.68 1.15 -6.47
N ALA A 32 6.57 2.06 -6.85
CA ALA A 32 7.37 1.95 -8.07
C ALA A 32 8.27 0.70 -8.04
N LEU A 33 9.02 0.49 -6.95
CA LEU A 33 9.93 -0.64 -6.81
C LEU A 33 9.20 -1.98 -6.84
N VAL A 34 8.11 -2.11 -6.09
CA VAL A 34 7.33 -3.37 -6.08
C VAL A 34 6.67 -3.61 -7.43
N SER A 35 6.19 -2.55 -8.09
CA SER A 35 5.63 -2.65 -9.44
C SER A 35 6.67 -3.06 -10.47
N GLY A 36 7.89 -2.54 -10.37
CA GLY A 36 9.00 -2.94 -11.22
C GLY A 36 9.41 -4.39 -11.00
N LEU A 37 9.53 -4.82 -9.74
CA LEU A 37 9.82 -6.20 -9.41
C LEU A 37 8.74 -7.16 -9.95
N SER A 38 7.46 -6.80 -9.79
CA SER A 38 6.36 -7.58 -10.35
C SER A 38 6.41 -7.66 -11.88
N GLY A 39 6.79 -6.56 -12.55
CA GLY A 39 6.99 -6.53 -14.00
C GLY A 39 8.14 -7.43 -14.43
N ALA A 40 9.25 -7.42 -13.71
CA ALA A 40 10.38 -8.32 -13.98
C ALA A 40 9.98 -9.79 -13.82
N LEU A 41 9.26 -10.12 -12.74
CA LEU A 41 8.82 -11.49 -12.46
C LEU A 41 7.86 -12.04 -13.52
N PHE A 42 6.92 -11.23 -14.03
CA PHE A 42 6.00 -11.67 -15.09
C PHE A 42 6.72 -12.06 -16.40
N TYR A 43 7.85 -11.43 -16.68
CA TYR A 43 8.60 -11.63 -17.93
C TYR A 43 9.90 -12.41 -17.71
N ALA A 44 10.11 -12.98 -16.52
CA ALA A 44 11.32 -13.72 -16.18
C ALA A 44 11.54 -14.94 -17.09
N HIS A 45 10.45 -15.56 -17.54
CA HIS A 45 10.45 -16.74 -18.42
C HIS A 45 10.35 -16.39 -19.91
N THR A 46 10.25 -15.11 -20.27
CA THR A 46 10.13 -14.68 -21.65
C THR A 46 11.51 -14.68 -22.32
N ALA A 47 11.73 -15.65 -23.21
CA ALA A 47 12.95 -15.71 -24.01
C ALA A 47 13.00 -14.56 -25.03
N GLY A 48 14.20 -14.03 -25.27
CA GLY A 48 14.46 -12.98 -26.25
C GLY A 48 15.32 -11.85 -25.70
N HIS A 49 15.60 -10.85 -26.54
CA HIS A 49 16.27 -9.61 -26.16
C HIS A 49 15.55 -8.42 -26.81
N ILE A 50 15.34 -7.36 -26.04
CA ILE A 50 14.82 -6.08 -26.52
C ILE A 50 15.97 -5.09 -26.44
N ALA A 51 16.42 -4.57 -27.59
CA ALA A 51 17.57 -3.66 -27.67
C ALA A 51 18.83 -4.20 -26.96
N GLY A 52 19.08 -5.52 -27.06
CA GLY A 52 20.23 -6.18 -26.42
C GLY A 52 20.08 -6.42 -24.91
N GLN A 53 18.94 -6.08 -24.32
CA GLN A 53 18.64 -6.30 -22.90
C GLN A 53 17.59 -7.41 -22.72
N PRO A 54 17.60 -8.13 -21.59
CA PRO A 54 16.60 -9.15 -21.34
C PRO A 54 15.21 -8.52 -21.12
N PRO A 55 14.12 -9.11 -21.66
CA PRO A 55 12.77 -8.56 -21.60
C PRO A 55 12.28 -8.26 -20.18
N TRP A 56 12.65 -9.07 -19.19
CA TRP A 56 12.28 -8.86 -17.79
C TRP A 56 12.82 -7.55 -17.22
N LEU A 57 14.02 -7.14 -17.63
CA LEU A 57 14.64 -5.90 -17.15
C LEU A 57 13.92 -4.69 -17.75
N VAL A 58 13.67 -4.73 -19.06
CA VAL A 58 12.94 -3.67 -19.76
C VAL A 58 11.53 -3.54 -19.22
N ALA A 59 10.80 -4.66 -19.08
CA ALA A 59 9.46 -4.67 -18.51
C ALA A 59 9.45 -4.14 -17.08
N GLY A 60 10.38 -4.60 -16.24
CA GLY A 60 10.51 -4.12 -14.86
C GLY A 60 10.71 -2.61 -14.76
N LEU A 61 11.59 -2.05 -15.59
CA LEU A 61 11.82 -0.60 -15.61
C LEU A 61 10.58 0.18 -16.11
N VAL A 62 9.95 -0.28 -17.19
CA VAL A 62 8.72 0.34 -17.73
C VAL A 62 7.63 0.36 -16.66
N TYR A 63 7.43 -0.76 -15.96
CA TYR A 63 6.44 -0.84 -14.90
C TYR A 63 6.78 0.02 -13.69
N ALA A 64 8.05 0.09 -13.28
CA ALA A 64 8.49 0.94 -12.18
C ALA A 64 8.22 2.42 -12.48
N VAL A 65 8.58 2.87 -13.68
CA VAL A 65 8.42 4.27 -14.10
C VAL A 65 6.96 4.64 -14.25
N LEU A 66 6.19 3.87 -15.04
CA LEU A 66 4.79 4.22 -15.31
C LEU A 66 3.95 4.19 -14.03
N ILE A 67 4.01 3.10 -13.26
CA ILE A 67 3.19 2.97 -12.07
C ILE A 67 3.72 3.85 -10.93
N GLY A 68 5.03 4.02 -10.82
CA GLY A 68 5.63 4.95 -9.87
C GLY A 68 5.17 6.39 -10.09
N LEU A 69 5.14 6.84 -11.35
CA LEU A 69 4.66 8.17 -11.72
C LEU A 69 3.15 8.31 -11.44
N THR A 70 2.34 7.32 -11.83
CA THR A 70 0.91 7.31 -11.50
C THR A 70 0.67 7.34 -10.00
N ALA A 71 1.43 6.57 -9.21
CA ALA A 71 1.34 6.56 -7.76
C ALA A 71 1.71 7.91 -7.15
N ALA A 72 2.79 8.55 -7.62
CA ALA A 72 3.18 9.90 -7.19
C ALA A 72 2.07 10.93 -7.44
N VAL A 73 1.44 10.88 -8.62
CA VAL A 73 0.28 11.73 -8.95
C VAL A 73 -0.89 11.45 -8.02
N ILE A 74 -1.24 10.18 -7.79
CA ILE A 74 -2.36 9.82 -6.91
C ILE A 74 -2.09 10.24 -5.47
N PHE A 75 -0.89 10.03 -4.93
CA PHE A 75 -0.55 10.49 -3.58
C PHE A 75 -0.63 12.02 -3.48
N ARG A 76 -0.27 12.74 -4.54
CA ARG A 76 -0.31 14.21 -4.57
C ARG A 76 -1.71 14.81 -4.67
N PHE A 77 -2.60 14.20 -5.46
CA PHE A 77 -3.91 14.77 -5.80
C PHE A 77 -5.09 14.06 -5.12
N VAL A 78 -4.96 12.75 -4.85
CA VAL A 78 -6.06 11.94 -4.30
C VAL A 78 -5.55 10.99 -3.21
N PRO A 79 -5.01 11.51 -2.09
CA PRO A 79 -4.37 10.72 -1.04
C PRO A 79 -5.29 9.67 -0.40
N ARG A 80 -6.61 9.83 -0.53
CA ARG A 80 -7.62 8.87 -0.06
C ARG A 80 -7.52 7.51 -0.75
N PHE A 81 -6.96 7.43 -1.96
CA PHE A 81 -6.71 6.17 -2.67
C PHE A 81 -5.41 5.48 -2.27
N GLY A 82 -4.59 6.09 -1.40
CA GLY A 82 -3.32 5.51 -0.96
C GLY A 82 -3.43 4.07 -0.46
N PRO A 83 -4.37 3.74 0.45
CA PRO A 83 -4.58 2.37 0.88
C PRO A 83 -4.89 1.44 -0.30
N PHE A 84 -5.78 1.83 -1.22
CA PHE A 84 -6.13 1.01 -2.37
C PHE A 84 -4.90 0.67 -3.23
N LEU A 85 -4.03 1.66 -3.51
CA LEU A 85 -2.78 1.43 -4.25
C LEU A 85 -1.88 0.37 -3.60
N TYR A 86 -1.80 0.33 -2.27
CA TYR A 86 -1.05 -0.71 -1.57
C TYR A 86 -1.63 -2.10 -1.78
N HIS A 87 -2.96 -2.25 -1.72
CA HIS A 87 -3.61 -3.55 -1.92
C HIS A 87 -3.45 -4.02 -3.37
N THR A 88 -3.56 -3.10 -4.34
CA THR A 88 -3.32 -3.38 -5.76
C THR A 88 -1.88 -3.83 -6.00
N THR A 89 -0.92 -3.12 -5.41
CA THR A 89 0.51 -3.45 -5.51
C THR A 89 0.84 -4.77 -4.84
N ALA A 90 0.25 -5.05 -3.66
CA ALA A 90 0.42 -6.31 -2.92
C ALA A 90 -0.18 -7.50 -3.69
N THR A 91 -1.36 -7.33 -4.27
CA THR A 91 -2.00 -8.35 -5.11
C THR A 91 -1.15 -8.63 -6.34
N ARG A 92 -0.64 -7.57 -6.96
CA ARG A 92 0.19 -7.66 -8.15
C ARG A 92 1.50 -8.41 -7.91
N ILE A 93 2.20 -8.12 -6.82
CA ILE A 93 3.43 -8.87 -6.49
C ILE A 93 3.12 -10.32 -6.14
N ALA A 94 2.03 -10.60 -5.42
CA ALA A 94 1.62 -11.96 -5.12
C ALA A 94 1.32 -12.77 -6.40
N LEU A 95 0.58 -12.20 -7.34
CA LEU A 95 0.31 -12.82 -8.64
C LEU A 95 1.58 -12.99 -9.46
N ALA A 96 2.48 -12.00 -9.45
CA ALA A 96 3.76 -12.09 -10.15
C ALA A 96 4.66 -13.19 -9.56
N SER A 97 4.65 -13.38 -8.23
CA SER A 97 5.34 -14.50 -7.58
C SER A 97 4.74 -15.85 -7.99
N VAL A 98 3.42 -15.97 -8.07
CA VAL A 98 2.76 -17.19 -8.57
C VAL A 98 3.12 -17.44 -10.05
N ALA A 99 3.11 -16.40 -10.88
CA ALA A 99 3.49 -16.49 -12.29
C ALA A 99 4.96 -16.88 -12.46
N ALA A 100 5.85 -16.42 -11.59
CA ALA A 100 7.26 -16.82 -11.59
C ALA A 100 7.45 -18.30 -11.22
N LEU A 101 6.59 -18.86 -10.36
CA LEU A 101 6.62 -20.28 -9.99
C LEU A 101 5.91 -21.18 -11.03
N VAL A 102 4.92 -20.65 -11.74
CA VAL A 102 4.09 -21.40 -12.70
C VAL A 102 4.07 -20.69 -14.06
N PRO A 103 4.96 -21.08 -15.01
CA PRO A 103 5.11 -20.42 -16.30
C PRO A 103 3.82 -20.34 -17.13
N ASP A 104 2.94 -21.35 -17.05
CA ASP A 104 1.65 -21.36 -17.75
C ASP A 104 0.73 -20.21 -17.29
N VAL A 105 0.78 -19.87 -15.99
CA VAL A 105 0.02 -18.74 -15.44
C VAL A 105 0.59 -17.43 -15.96
N ALA A 106 1.92 -17.29 -16.00
CA ALA A 106 2.57 -16.11 -16.56
C ALA A 106 2.18 -15.91 -18.04
N HIS A 107 2.17 -16.97 -18.84
CA HIS A 107 1.81 -16.90 -20.25
C HIS A 107 0.34 -16.46 -20.45
N ARG A 108 -0.61 -17.04 -19.70
CA ARG A 108 -2.03 -16.64 -19.77
C ARG A 108 -2.27 -15.21 -19.31
N MET A 109 -1.57 -14.76 -18.27
CA MET A 109 -1.69 -13.40 -17.75
C MET A 109 -1.05 -12.34 -18.67
N THR A 110 0.00 -12.69 -19.40
CA THR A 110 0.65 -11.77 -20.35
C THR A 110 -0.09 -11.69 -21.69
N THR A 111 -0.75 -12.78 -22.10
CA THR A 111 -1.56 -12.83 -23.33
C THR A 111 -2.97 -12.24 -23.15
N SER A 112 -3.51 -12.20 -21.92
CA SER A 112 -4.81 -11.60 -21.63
C SER A 112 -4.69 -10.41 -20.67
N PRO A 113 -4.56 -9.17 -21.19
CA PRO A 113 -4.46 -7.95 -20.38
C PRO A 113 -5.68 -7.74 -19.47
N PHE A 114 -6.88 -8.10 -19.95
CA PHE A 114 -8.11 -8.00 -19.18
C PHE A 114 -8.11 -8.95 -17.98
N LEU A 115 -7.73 -10.21 -18.18
CA LEU A 115 -7.61 -11.18 -17.09
C LEU A 115 -6.65 -10.66 -16.01
N ASN A 116 -5.48 -10.17 -16.42
CA ASN A 116 -4.47 -9.64 -15.51
C ASN A 116 -5.02 -8.46 -14.69
N ALA A 117 -5.66 -7.50 -15.35
CA ALA A 117 -6.28 -6.35 -14.69
C ALA A 117 -7.39 -6.78 -13.71
N THR A 118 -8.28 -7.69 -14.12
CA THR A 118 -9.37 -8.20 -13.27
C THR A 118 -8.83 -8.93 -12.04
N LEU A 119 -7.79 -9.76 -12.19
CA LEU A 119 -7.18 -10.47 -11.07
C LEU A 119 -6.50 -9.52 -10.08
N ILE A 120 -5.76 -8.53 -10.60
CA ILE A 120 -5.08 -7.53 -9.76
C ILE A 120 -6.10 -6.67 -9.00
N VAL A 121 -7.10 -6.14 -9.69
CA VAL A 121 -8.10 -5.24 -9.07
C VAL A 121 -9.05 -6.04 -8.16
N GLY A 122 -9.54 -7.19 -8.62
CA GLY A 122 -10.41 -8.06 -7.85
C GLY A 122 -9.72 -8.59 -6.59
N GLY A 123 -8.45 -9.01 -6.70
CA GLY A 123 -7.66 -9.42 -5.55
C GLY A 123 -7.40 -8.27 -4.57
N ALA A 124 -7.22 -7.03 -5.04
CA ALA A 124 -7.10 -5.86 -4.17
C ALA A 124 -8.38 -5.61 -3.36
N PHE A 125 -9.55 -5.70 -4.00
CA PHE A 125 -10.85 -5.61 -3.33
C PHE A 125 -11.05 -6.73 -2.30
N LEU A 126 -10.71 -7.96 -2.66
CA LEU A 126 -10.81 -9.11 -1.77
C LEU A 126 -9.88 -8.94 -0.55
N LEU A 127 -8.63 -8.55 -0.75
CA LEU A 127 -7.66 -8.31 0.32
C LEU A 127 -8.15 -7.18 1.24
N GLN A 128 -8.70 -6.11 0.67
CA GLN A 128 -9.30 -5.03 1.44
C GLN A 128 -10.50 -5.49 2.28
N ALA A 129 -11.37 -6.34 1.72
CA ALA A 129 -12.51 -6.91 2.43
C ALA A 129 -12.05 -7.81 3.59
N LEU A 130 -11.06 -8.68 3.36
CA LEU A 130 -10.49 -9.57 4.37
C LEU A 130 -9.84 -8.81 5.52
N LEU A 131 -9.07 -7.76 5.22
CA LEU A 131 -8.43 -6.94 6.26
C LEU A 131 -9.44 -6.12 7.06
N ARG A 132 -10.56 -5.72 6.45
CA ARG A 132 -11.67 -5.08 7.17
C ARG A 132 -12.36 -6.06 8.11
N ALA A 133 -12.64 -7.29 7.65
CA ALA A 133 -13.25 -8.33 8.47
C ALA A 133 -12.38 -8.64 9.70
N ARG A 134 -11.07 -8.88 9.51
CA ARG A 134 -10.16 -9.18 10.64
C ARG A 134 -10.07 -8.05 11.67
N ARG A 135 -10.12 -6.79 11.23
CA ARG A 135 -10.13 -5.65 12.17
C ARG A 135 -11.41 -5.59 13.00
N ALA A 136 -12.55 -5.94 12.41
CA ALA A 136 -13.81 -6.01 13.15
C ALA A 136 -13.72 -7.07 14.25
N ASP A 137 -13.19 -8.26 13.96
CA ASP A 137 -13.04 -9.34 14.94
C ASP A 137 -12.11 -8.94 16.10
N THR A 138 -11.03 -8.22 15.78
CA THR A 138 -10.06 -7.76 16.79
C THR A 138 -10.67 -6.70 17.70
N LEU A 139 -11.50 -5.79 17.15
CA LEU A 139 -12.20 -4.78 17.95
C LEU A 139 -13.28 -5.41 18.84
N VAL A 140 -14.02 -6.39 18.32
CA VAL A 140 -15.00 -7.15 19.11
C VAL A 140 -14.31 -7.90 20.24
N GLY A 141 -13.17 -8.55 19.97
CA GLY A 141 -12.36 -9.20 20.99
C GLY A 141 -11.80 -8.23 22.04
N ALA A 142 -11.31 -7.06 21.62
CA ALA A 142 -10.80 -6.04 22.52
C ALA A 142 -11.88 -5.43 23.43
N LEU A 143 -13.09 -5.22 22.90
CA LEU A 143 -14.23 -4.74 23.69
C LEU A 143 -14.78 -5.81 24.63
N ALA A 144 -14.77 -7.08 24.22
CA ALA A 144 -15.17 -8.21 25.07
C ALA A 144 -14.21 -8.43 26.25
N TYR A 145 -12.93 -8.07 26.09
CA TYR A 145 -11.88 -8.23 27.12
C TYR A 145 -11.56 -6.93 27.87
N ALA A 146 -12.25 -5.82 27.58
CA ALA A 146 -12.06 -4.58 28.32
C ALA A 146 -12.56 -4.78 29.77
N PRO A 147 -11.67 -4.79 30.79
CA PRO A 147 -12.09 -4.97 32.17
C PRO A 147 -13.00 -3.81 32.54
N ALA A 148 -14.24 -4.10 32.94
CA ALA A 148 -15.26 -3.09 33.25
C ALA A 148 -14.69 -2.02 34.19
N PRO A 149 -14.36 -0.81 33.69
CA PRO A 149 -13.77 0.19 34.54
C PRO A 149 -14.93 0.90 35.27
N TYR A 150 -14.85 0.93 36.60
CA TYR A 150 -15.69 1.73 37.52
C TYR A 150 -17.14 1.27 37.79
N ARG A 151 -17.34 0.04 38.26
CA ARG A 151 -18.54 -0.28 39.08
C ARG A 151 -18.32 -0.21 40.60
N THR A 152 -17.12 0.13 41.06
CA THR A 152 -16.78 0.18 42.49
C THR A 152 -16.83 1.58 43.12
N ALA A 153 -16.97 2.66 42.35
CA ALA A 153 -16.99 4.02 42.91
C ALA A 153 -18.38 4.53 43.36
N GLN A 154 -19.48 3.85 43.01
CA GLN A 154 -20.84 4.28 43.40
C GLN A 154 -21.39 3.58 44.66
N ALA A 155 -20.65 2.66 45.29
CA ALA A 155 -21.14 1.95 46.48
C ALA A 155 -20.88 2.68 47.82
N HIS A 156 -20.09 3.76 47.84
CA HIS A 156 -19.76 4.53 49.06
C HIS A 156 -20.41 5.91 49.16
N ALA A 157 -21.38 6.23 48.29
CA ALA A 157 -22.19 7.43 48.38
C ALA A 157 -23.65 7.06 48.66
N ARG A 158 -23.92 6.44 49.82
CA ARG A 158 -25.24 6.52 50.46
C ARG A 158 -25.03 7.00 51.90
N PRO A 159 -25.69 8.12 52.28
CA PRO A 159 -25.60 8.68 53.62
C PRO A 159 -26.23 7.78 54.68
#